data_AF-A0A7W1F1I5-F1
#
_entry.id   AF-A0A7W1F1I5-F1
#
_cell.length_a   1.000
_cell.length_b   1.000
_cell.length_c   1.000
_cell.angle_alpha   90.00
_cell.angle_beta   90.00
_cell.angle_gamma   90.00
#
_symmetry.space_group_name_H-M   'P 1'
#
loop_
_entity.id
_entity.type
_entity.pdbx_description
1 polymer ?
#
loop_
_entity_poly.entity_id
_entity_poly.type
_entity_poly.pdbx_seq_one_letter_code
_entity_poly.pdbx_strand_id
1 'polypeptide(L)'
;VQANWLATVKPAVGAAADDRAFWNGALARGVVGEIASAKAAALTFDASALSQAPAAKAAAGAYQLVISASRVLRDGACANNAWLQEIPDPVSKITWDNYAALSVAHMAEFGVDRQTYDDNWANPVVEITANGRTLRLPVHFQEGMHPGTVEVFSGWGRGEHAGKVAVGAGVDGDGANADAFRLIGADGARWGIAAEVKATGATYRLACTQGHSTMDGRDIVRDDVLELHRDDPGKHHREHHHALWKSGKDGAPAGNLSLWHETHTYARRWGMVVDLNTCIGCQACVVACQVENNVPVVGRDEVRKGREMHWIRIDRYYSSPAWSVNPTTPAEGPTSSTALFAAPLGDALLDVECTQMPVMCMHCAHAPCEEVCPAMATMHNEEGVNVQIYNRCIGTRYCSNNCPYKVRRFNFYEYSKYRSGPHGAGSPFTRIAKNLVSEGATSSQAELSRAPLQMLLNPVVTVRSKGVMEKCNFCVQRTRDIREEEKSSGRKYRDGSVTTACAQTCPTGAISFGDIHDSEAAVTKLATSSPHAYLLLDKELNTRPAVAYLHRLRNRPATGAERAEGHGAPAAGHEPAAGHHDAAAPAAEGSH
;
A
#
# COMPACT_ATOMS: atom_id res chain seq x y z
N VAL A 1 23.45 27.09 -21.70
CA VAL A 1 22.18 26.33 -21.90
C VAL A 1 21.27 27.02 -22.90
N GLN A 2 20.78 28.24 -22.61
CA GLN A 2 19.86 28.98 -23.49
C GLN A 2 20.36 29.10 -24.94
N ALA A 3 21.61 29.53 -25.17
CA ALA A 3 22.18 29.64 -26.52
C ALA A 3 22.14 28.30 -27.29
N ASN A 4 22.45 27.18 -26.63
CA ASN A 4 22.38 25.85 -27.25
C ASN A 4 20.94 25.48 -27.63
N TRP A 5 19.97 25.81 -26.78
CA TRP A 5 18.55 25.55 -27.04
C TRP A 5 18.00 26.39 -28.20
N LEU A 6 18.41 27.66 -28.29
CA LEU A 6 18.04 28.52 -29.42
C LEU A 6 18.67 28.05 -30.73
N ALA A 7 19.87 27.46 -30.69
CA ALA A 7 20.56 26.94 -31.87
C ALA A 7 20.07 25.55 -32.33
N THR A 8 19.65 24.69 -31.40
CA THR A 8 19.35 23.27 -31.70
C THR A 8 17.88 22.90 -31.55
N VAL A 9 17.26 23.26 -30.42
CA VAL A 9 15.89 22.84 -30.10
C VAL A 9 14.86 23.71 -30.80
N LYS A 10 15.03 25.05 -30.75
CA LYS A 10 14.08 25.99 -31.37
C LYS A 10 13.87 25.73 -32.86
N PRO A 11 14.92 25.53 -33.69
CA PRO A 11 14.74 25.22 -35.11
C PRO A 11 14.15 23.82 -35.30
N ALA A 12 14.53 22.83 -34.49
CA ALA A 12 14.05 21.45 -34.59
C ALA A 12 12.54 21.32 -34.37
N VAL A 13 11.96 22.16 -33.50
CA VAL A 13 10.50 22.19 -33.27
C VAL A 13 9.76 23.19 -34.14
N GLY A 14 10.45 23.87 -35.08
CA GLY A 14 9.85 24.85 -35.98
C GLY A 14 9.18 26.04 -35.28
N ALA A 15 9.66 26.43 -34.09
CA ALA A 15 8.99 27.47 -33.30
C ALA A 15 9.16 28.86 -33.94
N ALA A 16 8.05 29.46 -34.37
CA ALA A 16 8.01 30.79 -34.99
C ALA A 16 8.07 31.96 -33.99
N ALA A 17 7.99 31.70 -32.69
CA ALA A 17 8.10 32.72 -31.65
C ALA A 17 9.51 33.32 -31.61
N ASP A 18 9.65 34.56 -31.13
CA ASP A 18 10.98 35.15 -30.88
C ASP A 18 11.76 34.34 -29.82
N ASP A 19 13.08 34.55 -29.75
CA ASP A 19 13.97 33.77 -28.87
C ASP A 19 13.58 33.86 -27.39
N ARG A 20 13.11 35.01 -26.94
CA ARG A 20 12.73 35.24 -25.55
C ARG A 20 11.39 34.60 -25.24
N ALA A 21 10.40 34.75 -26.12
CA ALA A 21 9.10 34.12 -26.01
C ALA A 21 9.20 32.59 -26.07
N PHE A 22 10.04 32.06 -26.96
CA PHE A 22 10.33 30.62 -27.02
C PHE A 22 10.96 30.12 -25.72
N TRP A 23 12.05 30.77 -25.28
CA TRP A 23 12.78 30.36 -24.08
C TRP A 23 11.90 30.44 -22.83
N ASN A 24 11.21 31.56 -22.63
CA ASN A 24 10.33 31.73 -21.48
C ASN A 24 9.13 30.79 -21.53
N GLY A 25 8.55 30.55 -22.72
CA GLY A 25 7.47 29.59 -22.90
C GLY A 25 7.91 28.15 -22.64
N ALA A 26 9.13 27.78 -23.05
CA ALA A 26 9.73 26.48 -22.77
C ALA A 26 9.97 26.30 -21.26
N LEU A 27 10.53 27.32 -20.59
CA LEU A 27 10.72 27.31 -19.14
C LEU A 27 9.39 27.23 -18.39
N ALA A 28 8.37 27.98 -18.81
CA ALA A 28 7.07 28.02 -18.15
C ALA A 28 6.30 26.69 -18.28
N ARG A 29 6.36 26.03 -19.44
CA ARG A 29 5.70 24.73 -19.66
C ARG A 29 6.53 23.54 -19.17
N GLY A 30 7.85 23.70 -19.01
CA GLY A 30 8.80 22.62 -18.74
C GLY A 30 9.09 21.70 -19.92
N VAL A 31 8.30 21.76 -20.99
CA VAL A 31 8.46 21.00 -22.23
C VAL A 31 8.38 21.90 -23.46
N VAL A 32 9.11 21.50 -24.50
CA VAL A 32 8.96 22.02 -25.86
C VAL A 32 8.27 20.92 -26.66
N GLY A 33 7.38 21.27 -27.59
CA GLY A 33 6.55 20.32 -28.32
C GLY A 33 7.35 19.18 -28.98
N GLU A 34 6.64 18.14 -29.45
CA GLU A 34 7.26 16.94 -30.01
C GLU A 34 8.35 17.30 -31.03
N ILE A 35 9.59 16.99 -30.68
CA ILE A 35 10.65 16.90 -31.67
C ILE A 35 10.21 15.73 -32.54
N ALA A 36 9.83 16.02 -33.79
CA ALA A 36 9.42 14.98 -34.73
C ALA A 36 10.54 13.94 -34.80
N SER A 37 10.35 12.81 -34.11
CA SER A 37 11.24 11.67 -34.24
C SER A 37 11.14 11.25 -35.70
N ALA A 38 12.28 11.17 -36.39
CA ALA A 38 12.31 10.65 -37.74
C ALA A 38 11.57 9.30 -37.71
N LYS A 39 10.49 9.17 -38.50
CA LYS A 39 9.75 7.93 -38.62
C LYS A 39 10.77 6.86 -38.96
N ALA A 40 11.08 5.99 -38.00
CA ALA A 40 12.04 4.92 -38.22
C ALA A 40 11.58 4.15 -39.46
N ALA A 41 12.51 3.84 -40.37
CA ALA A 41 12.20 3.01 -41.53
C ALA A 41 11.51 1.74 -41.04
N ALA A 42 10.55 1.24 -41.82
CA ALA A 42 9.83 0.01 -41.46
C ALA A 42 10.84 -1.10 -41.18
N LEU A 43 10.90 -1.56 -39.93
CA LEU A 43 11.76 -2.66 -39.53
C LEU A 43 11.26 -3.92 -40.24
N THR A 44 12.09 -4.50 -41.10
CA THR A 44 11.83 -5.80 -41.71
C THR A 44 12.36 -6.90 -40.79
N PHE A 45 11.53 -7.90 -40.49
CA PHE A 45 11.96 -9.06 -39.72
C PHE A 45 13.05 -9.83 -40.48
N ASP A 46 14.23 -9.95 -39.87
CA ASP A 46 15.35 -10.72 -40.41
C ASP A 46 15.44 -12.07 -39.70
N ALA A 47 15.00 -13.13 -40.38
CA ALA A 47 15.07 -14.49 -39.85
C ALA A 47 16.52 -14.99 -39.67
N SER A 48 17.50 -14.42 -40.37
CA SER A 48 18.90 -14.83 -40.25
C SER A 48 19.51 -14.42 -38.91
N ALA A 49 18.98 -13.38 -38.26
CA ALA A 49 19.36 -12.97 -36.91
C ALA A 49 19.09 -14.06 -35.86
N LEU A 50 18.13 -14.96 -36.10
CA LEU A 50 17.84 -16.09 -35.20
C LEU A 50 19.00 -17.09 -35.12
N SER A 51 19.79 -17.26 -36.18
CA SER A 51 20.97 -18.13 -36.15
C SER A 51 22.12 -17.59 -35.29
N GLN A 52 22.09 -16.30 -34.95
CA GLN A 52 23.04 -15.65 -34.04
C GLN A 52 22.53 -15.62 -32.60
N ALA A 53 21.26 -16.00 -32.36
CA ALA A 53 20.72 -16.07 -31.02
C ALA A 53 21.42 -17.21 -30.25
N PRO A 54 22.00 -16.93 -29.07
CA PRO A 54 22.62 -17.98 -28.27
C PRO A 54 21.57 -19.02 -27.89
N ALA A 55 21.93 -20.31 -27.97
CA ALA A 55 21.07 -21.39 -27.52
C ALA A 55 20.68 -21.17 -26.06
N ALA A 56 19.43 -21.47 -25.71
CA ALA A 56 18.97 -21.39 -24.33
C ALA A 56 19.88 -22.27 -23.46
N LYS A 57 20.55 -21.66 -22.47
CA LYS A 57 21.35 -22.41 -21.50
C LYS A 57 20.40 -23.32 -20.71
N ALA A 58 20.65 -24.63 -20.73
CA ALA A 58 19.91 -25.56 -19.90
C ALA A 58 20.05 -25.17 -18.41
N ALA A 59 18.97 -25.31 -17.65
CA ALA A 59 18.99 -25.10 -16.21
C ALA A 59 20.03 -26.04 -15.57
N ALA A 60 21.11 -25.48 -15.03
CA ALA A 60 22.10 -26.23 -14.29
C ALA A 60 22.02 -25.84 -12.80
N GLY A 61 21.87 -26.82 -11.92
CA GLY A 61 21.77 -26.63 -10.47
C GLY A 61 20.33 -26.65 -9.92
N ALA A 62 20.21 -26.72 -8.60
CA ALA A 62 18.92 -26.76 -7.90
C ALA A 62 18.21 -25.40 -7.86
N TYR A 63 18.99 -24.30 -7.91
CA TYR A 63 18.46 -22.93 -7.91
C TYR A 63 19.02 -22.12 -9.08
N GLN A 64 18.12 -21.38 -9.74
CA GLN A 64 18.46 -20.31 -10.66
C GLN A 64 18.34 -18.95 -9.98
N LEU A 65 19.39 -18.17 -10.07
CA LEU A 65 19.47 -16.81 -9.54
C LEU A 65 18.94 -15.80 -10.55
N VAL A 66 18.04 -14.95 -10.07
CA VAL A 66 17.54 -13.74 -10.73
C VAL A 66 17.96 -12.53 -9.91
N ILE A 67 18.64 -11.58 -10.56
CA ILE A 67 19.12 -10.33 -9.96
C ILE A 67 18.26 -9.19 -10.51
N SER A 68 17.29 -8.77 -9.73
CA SER A 68 16.37 -7.68 -10.07
C SER A 68 16.88 -6.34 -9.55
N ALA A 69 16.51 -5.25 -10.21
CA ALA A 69 16.67 -3.94 -9.59
C ALA A 69 15.72 -3.83 -8.38
N SER A 70 16.16 -3.15 -7.31
CA SER A 70 15.26 -2.86 -6.19
C SER A 70 14.02 -2.12 -6.69
N ARG A 71 12.83 -2.55 -6.29
CA ARG A 71 11.57 -1.95 -6.72
C ARG A 71 11.38 -0.53 -6.17
N VAL A 72 12.13 -0.19 -5.12
CA VAL A 72 12.05 1.09 -4.40
C VAL A 72 13.31 1.96 -4.58
N LEU A 73 14.51 1.35 -4.66
CA LEU A 73 15.78 2.08 -4.81
C LEU A 73 16.38 2.00 -6.22
N ARG A 74 15.81 1.18 -7.12
CA ARG A 74 16.32 0.87 -8.46
C ARG A 74 17.76 0.35 -8.42
N ASP A 75 18.71 1.25 -8.66
CA ASP A 75 20.15 1.00 -8.71
C ASP A 75 20.85 1.43 -7.42
N GLY A 76 20.15 2.01 -6.44
CA GLY A 76 20.73 2.51 -5.20
C GLY A 76 21.35 3.89 -5.30
N ALA A 77 21.20 4.62 -6.41
CA ALA A 77 21.63 6.02 -6.49
C ALA A 77 20.93 6.90 -5.43
N CYS A 78 19.69 6.54 -5.06
CA CYS A 78 18.91 7.19 -4.03
C CYS A 78 18.96 6.47 -2.67
N ALA A 79 19.96 5.62 -2.40
CA ALA A 79 20.03 4.82 -1.16
C ALA A 79 20.05 5.67 0.13
N ASN A 80 20.45 6.95 0.06
CA ASN A 80 20.43 7.87 1.19
C ASN A 80 19.12 8.67 1.32
N ASN A 81 18.09 8.31 0.56
CA ASN A 81 16.76 8.89 0.69
C ASN A 81 15.93 8.08 1.71
N ALA A 82 15.63 8.71 2.85
CA ALA A 82 14.91 8.06 3.94
C ALA A 82 13.45 7.70 3.60
N TRP A 83 12.77 8.51 2.77
CA TRP A 83 11.41 8.18 2.31
C TRP A 83 11.40 6.89 1.48
N LEU A 84 12.39 6.71 0.60
CA LEU A 84 12.51 5.49 -0.23
C LEU A 84 13.02 4.27 0.54
N GLN A 85 13.61 4.46 1.73
CA GLN A 85 14.06 3.36 2.58
C GLN A 85 12.90 2.82 3.44
N GLU A 86 12.00 3.71 3.89
CA GLU A 86 10.82 3.34 4.68
C GLU A 86 9.61 2.96 3.81
N ILE A 87 9.62 3.25 2.51
CA ILE A 87 8.53 2.88 1.62
C ILE A 87 8.45 1.34 1.52
N PRO A 88 7.29 0.71 1.74
CA PRO A 88 7.18 -0.75 1.66
C PRO A 88 7.32 -1.22 0.21
N ASP A 89 8.12 -2.25 -0.04
CA ASP A 89 8.16 -2.93 -1.33
C ASP A 89 6.72 -3.30 -1.78
N PRO A 90 6.32 -3.02 -3.03
CA PRO A 90 4.94 -3.20 -3.48
C PRO A 90 4.44 -4.65 -3.36
N VAL A 91 5.34 -5.64 -3.35
CA VAL A 91 5.01 -7.06 -3.28
C VAL A 91 5.27 -7.61 -1.89
N SER A 92 6.49 -7.50 -1.36
CA SER A 92 6.83 -8.11 -0.06
C SER A 92 6.41 -7.27 1.15
N LYS A 93 6.18 -5.96 0.97
CA LYS A 93 5.94 -4.96 2.04
C LYS A 93 7.11 -4.80 3.02
N ILE A 94 8.29 -5.26 2.63
CA ILE A 94 9.54 -5.07 3.37
C ILE A 94 10.05 -3.65 3.13
N THR A 95 10.56 -3.06 4.20
CA THR A 95 11.20 -1.75 4.27
C THR A 95 12.61 -1.92 4.82
N TRP A 96 13.50 -0.96 4.55
CA TRP A 96 14.85 -0.88 5.11
C TRP A 96 15.77 -2.08 4.86
N ASP A 97 15.28 -3.19 4.29
CA ASP A 97 16.01 -4.46 4.20
C ASP A 97 16.07 -5.02 2.79
N ASN A 98 17.25 -5.57 2.43
CA ASN A 98 17.39 -6.43 1.27
C ASN A 98 17.11 -7.88 1.67
N TYR A 99 16.56 -8.67 0.76
CA TYR A 99 16.15 -10.05 1.01
C TYR A 99 16.33 -10.93 -0.22
N ALA A 100 16.39 -12.23 0.01
CA ALA A 100 16.29 -13.24 -1.04
C ALA A 100 14.84 -13.75 -1.10
N ALA A 101 14.16 -13.55 -2.21
CA ALA A 101 12.81 -14.05 -2.41
C ALA A 101 12.88 -15.50 -2.90
N LEU A 102 12.26 -16.41 -2.15
CA LEU A 102 12.16 -17.84 -2.46
C LEU A 102 10.70 -18.27 -2.49
N SER A 103 10.41 -19.35 -3.22
CA SER A 103 9.09 -19.96 -3.19
C SER A 103 8.77 -20.53 -1.81
N VAL A 104 7.52 -20.42 -1.40
CA VAL A 104 7.00 -21.05 -0.17
C VAL A 104 7.15 -22.57 -0.20
N ALA A 105 7.31 -23.19 -1.38
CA ALA A 105 7.61 -24.61 -1.53
C ALA A 105 8.94 -25.04 -0.85
N HIS A 106 9.88 -24.11 -0.68
CA HIS A 106 11.18 -24.40 -0.06
C HIS A 106 11.20 -24.21 1.46
N MET A 107 10.09 -23.81 2.10
CA MET A 107 10.09 -23.51 3.54
C MET A 107 10.57 -24.70 4.40
N ALA A 108 10.09 -25.91 4.09
CA ALA A 108 10.48 -27.13 4.78
C ALA A 108 11.98 -27.46 4.63
N GLU A 109 12.59 -27.15 3.48
CA GLU A 109 14.03 -27.31 3.23
C GLU A 109 14.87 -26.45 4.18
N PHE A 110 14.36 -25.28 4.56
CA PHE A 110 15.01 -24.37 5.49
C PHE A 110 14.57 -24.56 6.95
N GLY A 111 13.81 -25.61 7.26
CA GLY A 111 13.35 -25.92 8.62
C GLY A 111 12.36 -24.88 9.17
N VAL A 112 11.64 -24.20 8.29
CA VAL A 112 10.65 -23.17 8.63
C VAL A 112 9.28 -23.68 8.25
N ASP A 113 8.33 -23.65 9.18
CA ASP A 113 6.91 -23.82 8.86
C ASP A 113 6.23 -22.46 8.66
N ARG A 114 5.13 -22.44 7.90
CA ARG A 114 4.47 -21.18 7.52
C ARG A 114 3.85 -20.45 8.71
N GLN A 115 3.32 -21.17 9.70
CA GLN A 115 2.67 -20.59 10.87
C GLN A 115 3.70 -19.88 11.76
N THR A 116 4.78 -20.57 12.10
CA THR A 116 5.91 -20.04 12.86
C THR A 116 6.61 -18.90 12.12
N TYR A 117 6.67 -18.93 10.79
CA TYR A 117 7.24 -17.85 9.98
C TYR A 117 6.45 -16.55 10.11
N ASP A 118 5.12 -16.63 10.02
CA ASP A 118 4.24 -15.47 10.13
C ASP A 118 4.13 -14.96 11.59
N ASP A 119 4.18 -15.86 12.59
CA ASP A 119 4.03 -15.54 14.02
C ASP A 119 5.33 -15.14 14.74
N ASN A 120 6.50 -15.59 14.31
CA ASN A 120 7.77 -15.26 15.00
C ASN A 120 8.61 -14.22 14.26
N TRP A 121 8.23 -13.85 13.03
CA TRP A 121 8.99 -12.91 12.18
C TRP A 121 10.49 -13.23 12.15
N ALA A 122 10.81 -14.53 12.14
CA ALA A 122 12.18 -15.06 12.18
C ALA A 122 12.54 -15.64 10.81
N ASN A 123 13.05 -14.78 9.93
CA ASN A 123 13.47 -15.14 8.58
C ASN A 123 14.80 -15.91 8.62
N PRO A 124 14.93 -17.08 7.97
CA PRO A 124 16.20 -17.77 7.89
C PRO A 124 17.18 -16.97 7.03
N VAL A 125 18.46 -17.00 7.39
CA VAL A 125 19.54 -16.37 6.61
C VAL A 125 20.25 -17.43 5.79
N VAL A 126 20.41 -17.16 4.48
CA VAL A 126 21.07 -18.07 3.54
C VAL A 126 22.32 -17.45 2.94
N GLU A 127 23.30 -18.30 2.61
CA GLU A 127 24.42 -17.95 1.72
C GLU A 127 24.06 -18.33 0.28
N ILE A 128 24.19 -17.38 -0.63
CA ILE A 128 23.94 -17.53 -2.07
C ILE A 128 25.28 -17.38 -2.77
N THR A 129 25.76 -18.45 -3.39
CA THR A 129 27.02 -18.45 -4.15
C THR A 129 26.74 -18.57 -5.64
N ALA A 130 27.22 -17.60 -6.40
CA ALA A 130 27.14 -17.57 -7.87
C ALA A 130 28.37 -16.87 -8.44
N ASN A 131 28.85 -17.31 -9.61
CA ASN A 131 30.02 -16.71 -10.29
C ASN A 131 31.26 -16.56 -9.39
N GLY A 132 31.50 -17.53 -8.49
CA GLY A 132 32.63 -17.51 -7.55
C GLY A 132 32.52 -16.46 -6.43
N ARG A 133 31.35 -15.85 -6.24
CA ARG A 133 31.09 -14.85 -5.21
C ARG A 133 29.92 -15.28 -4.33
N THR A 134 30.00 -14.97 -3.04
CA THR A 134 29.00 -15.39 -2.04
C THR A 134 28.32 -14.19 -1.40
N LEU A 135 27.02 -14.30 -1.18
CA LEU A 135 26.17 -13.29 -0.55
C LEU A 135 25.26 -13.87 0.53
N ARG A 136 25.29 -13.28 1.72
CA ARG A 136 24.36 -13.59 2.80
C ARG A 136 23.15 -12.66 2.75
N LEU A 137 21.95 -13.23 2.74
CA LEU A 137 20.69 -12.48 2.80
C LEU A 137 19.64 -13.21 3.65
N PRO A 138 18.76 -12.49 4.36
CA PRO A 138 17.55 -13.07 4.92
C PRO A 138 16.58 -13.49 3.82
N VAL A 139 15.88 -14.59 4.03
CA VAL A 139 14.88 -15.12 3.10
C VAL A 139 13.51 -14.53 3.37
N HIS A 140 12.86 -14.05 2.31
CA HIS A 140 11.43 -13.81 2.29
C HIS A 140 10.75 -14.88 1.42
N PHE A 141 9.89 -15.69 2.02
CA PHE A 141 9.11 -16.67 1.26
C PHE A 141 7.91 -16.01 0.60
N GLN A 142 8.00 -15.88 -0.73
CA GLN A 142 7.15 -15.09 -1.59
C GLN A 142 6.14 -15.98 -2.33
N GLU A 143 4.85 -15.67 -2.18
CA GLU A 143 3.76 -16.31 -2.91
C GLU A 143 3.84 -16.01 -4.41
N GLY A 144 3.53 -17.00 -5.25
CA GLY A 144 3.65 -16.89 -6.71
C GLY A 144 5.07 -16.98 -7.27
N MET A 145 6.09 -17.21 -6.42
CA MET A 145 7.47 -17.42 -6.86
C MET A 145 7.68 -18.86 -7.35
N HIS A 146 8.33 -19.03 -8.50
CA HIS A 146 8.62 -20.34 -9.09
C HIS A 146 9.59 -21.16 -8.22
N PRO A 147 9.31 -22.46 -7.95
CA PRO A 147 10.25 -23.35 -7.26
C PRO A 147 11.58 -23.45 -8.02
N GLY A 148 12.70 -23.44 -7.30
CA GLY A 148 14.04 -23.43 -7.91
C GLY A 148 14.47 -22.08 -8.49
N THR A 149 13.75 -20.99 -8.21
CA THR A 149 14.21 -19.62 -8.47
C THR A 149 14.51 -18.90 -7.16
N VAL A 150 15.65 -18.19 -7.12
CA VAL A 150 16.01 -17.25 -6.05
C VAL A 150 16.16 -15.85 -6.64
N GLU A 151 15.26 -14.94 -6.26
CA GLU A 151 15.35 -13.53 -6.67
C GLU A 151 16.06 -12.72 -5.58
N VAL A 152 17.05 -11.91 -5.97
CA VAL A 152 17.79 -10.98 -5.10
C VAL A 152 17.84 -9.61 -5.73
N PHE A 153 17.99 -8.56 -4.91
CA PHE A 153 17.86 -7.18 -5.38
C PHE A 153 19.18 -6.41 -5.38
N SER A 154 19.46 -5.72 -6.50
CA SER A 154 20.53 -4.73 -6.59
C SER A 154 20.08 -3.35 -6.08
N GLY A 155 21.03 -2.48 -5.75
CA GLY A 155 20.75 -1.12 -5.28
C GLY A 155 20.67 -0.95 -3.76
N TRP A 156 21.04 -2.00 -3.04
CA TRP A 156 21.23 -2.02 -1.59
C TRP A 156 22.73 -2.03 -1.25
N GLY A 157 23.08 -1.94 0.04
CA GLY A 157 24.48 -2.15 0.44
C GLY A 157 25.48 -1.07 0.05
N ARG A 158 25.04 0.17 -0.16
CA ARG A 158 25.91 1.29 -0.57
C ARG A 158 26.82 1.83 0.55
N GLY A 159 26.56 1.46 1.81
CA GLY A 159 27.42 1.77 2.96
C GLY A 159 27.57 3.27 3.27
N GLU A 160 28.66 3.62 3.95
CA GLU A 160 28.92 5.00 4.40
C GLU A 160 29.05 6.02 3.27
N HIS A 161 29.50 5.57 2.08
CA HIS A 161 29.69 6.44 0.92
C HIS A 161 28.39 7.01 0.34
N ALA A 162 27.25 6.32 0.50
CA ALA A 162 25.96 6.87 0.10
C ALA A 162 25.41 7.88 1.10
N GLY A 163 25.74 7.75 2.39
CA GLY A 163 25.33 8.63 3.47
C GLY A 163 24.65 7.90 4.62
N LYS A 164 24.30 8.64 5.68
CA LYS A 164 23.91 8.08 6.98
C LYS A 164 22.68 7.17 6.95
N VAL A 165 21.72 7.44 6.05
CA VAL A 165 20.51 6.63 5.92
C VAL A 165 20.83 5.26 5.33
N ALA A 166 21.78 5.20 4.39
CA ALA A 166 22.22 3.96 3.77
C ALA A 166 23.02 3.06 4.73
N VAL A 167 23.57 3.62 5.83
CA VAL A 167 24.36 2.88 6.82
C VAL A 167 23.46 2.06 7.75
N GLY A 168 23.25 0.79 7.41
CA GLY A 168 22.48 -0.16 8.21
C GLY A 168 21.10 -0.49 7.64
N ALA A 169 20.70 0.16 6.54
CA ALA A 169 19.53 -0.20 5.75
C ALA A 169 19.80 -1.46 4.93
N GLY A 170 19.59 -2.64 5.53
CA GLY A 170 19.62 -3.93 4.88
C GLY A 170 20.65 -4.93 5.37
N VAL A 171 21.17 -4.76 6.60
CA VAL A 171 21.58 -5.84 7.54
C VAL A 171 22.18 -5.28 8.85
N ASP A 172 22.13 -6.12 9.89
CA ASP A 172 22.86 -6.00 11.16
C ASP A 172 24.30 -6.58 11.12
N GLY A 173 25.24 -5.93 11.80
CA GLY A 173 26.43 -6.51 12.46
C GLY A 173 27.51 -7.28 11.67
N ASP A 174 27.11 -8.23 10.82
CA ASP A 174 27.95 -9.36 10.39
C ASP A 174 28.30 -9.33 8.88
N GLY A 175 28.07 -8.18 8.21
CA GLY A 175 28.53 -7.96 6.83
C GLY A 175 27.60 -8.45 5.71
N ALA A 176 26.35 -8.81 6.00
CA ALA A 176 25.30 -8.80 4.98
C ALA A 176 24.86 -7.34 4.68
N ASN A 177 23.98 -7.14 3.69
CA ASN A 177 23.76 -5.88 2.95
C ASN A 177 24.83 -5.62 1.89
N ALA A 178 25.21 -6.67 1.17
CA ALA A 178 25.96 -6.47 -0.04
C ALA A 178 24.99 -6.37 -1.20
N ASP A 179 25.24 -5.40 -2.06
CA ASP A 179 24.52 -5.22 -3.30
C ASP A 179 24.57 -6.53 -4.10
N ALA A 180 23.40 -7.07 -4.48
CA ALA A 180 23.34 -8.27 -5.32
C ALA A 180 24.01 -8.05 -6.68
N PHE A 181 24.27 -6.79 -7.06
CA PHE A 181 25.16 -6.45 -8.17
C PHE A 181 26.48 -7.21 -8.15
N ARG A 182 27.02 -7.54 -6.96
CA ARG A 182 28.26 -8.32 -6.85
C ARG A 182 28.13 -9.73 -7.41
N LEU A 183 26.95 -10.32 -7.49
CA LEU A 183 26.77 -11.68 -8.04
C LEU A 183 26.75 -11.70 -9.58
N ILE A 184 26.70 -10.53 -10.23
CA ILE A 184 26.74 -10.42 -11.69
C ILE A 184 28.14 -10.81 -12.20
N GLY A 185 28.15 -11.75 -13.15
CA GLY A 185 29.36 -12.23 -13.83
C GLY A 185 29.85 -11.26 -14.91
N ALA A 186 30.96 -11.62 -15.57
CA ALA A 186 31.53 -10.79 -16.64
C ALA A 186 30.61 -10.67 -17.88
N ASP A 187 29.68 -11.63 -18.06
CA ASP A 187 28.69 -11.63 -19.14
C ASP A 187 27.54 -10.63 -18.90
N GLY A 188 27.47 -10.02 -17.70
CA GLY A 188 26.41 -9.08 -17.34
C GLY A 188 25.03 -9.72 -17.19
N ALA A 189 24.95 -11.06 -17.19
CA ALA A 189 23.69 -11.77 -17.05
C ALA A 189 23.04 -11.45 -15.70
N ARG A 190 21.71 -11.30 -15.71
CA ARG A 190 20.90 -11.04 -14.51
C ARG A 190 19.89 -12.14 -14.21
N TRP A 191 19.78 -13.14 -15.07
CA TRP A 191 18.88 -14.28 -14.91
C TRP A 191 19.52 -15.49 -15.56
N GLY A 192 19.00 -16.69 -15.26
CA GLY A 192 19.55 -17.95 -15.76
C GLY A 192 20.96 -18.23 -15.22
N ILE A 193 21.30 -17.69 -14.05
CA ILE A 193 22.58 -17.89 -13.38
C ILE A 193 22.42 -19.08 -12.43
N ALA A 194 23.26 -20.11 -12.54
CA ALA A 194 23.27 -21.20 -11.57
C ALA A 194 23.76 -20.67 -10.20
N ALA A 195 23.03 -20.98 -9.14
CA ALA A 195 23.40 -20.58 -7.78
C ALA A 195 23.30 -21.75 -6.79
N GLU A 196 24.22 -21.75 -5.83
CA GLU A 196 24.15 -22.61 -4.65
C GLU A 196 23.57 -21.80 -3.48
N VAL A 197 22.52 -22.32 -2.84
CA VAL A 197 21.87 -21.70 -1.69
C VAL A 197 22.03 -22.61 -0.47
N LYS A 198 22.62 -22.07 0.61
CA LYS A 198 22.91 -22.81 1.84
C LYS A 198 22.34 -22.11 3.06
N ALA A 199 21.65 -22.84 3.93
CA ALA A 199 21.19 -22.31 5.22
C ALA A 199 22.38 -22.03 6.15
N THR A 200 22.40 -20.88 6.81
CA THR A 200 23.45 -20.52 7.76
C THR A 200 23.15 -20.93 9.21
N GLY A 201 21.88 -21.27 9.49
CA GLY A 201 21.37 -21.46 10.86
C GLY A 201 21.06 -20.16 11.60
N ALA A 202 21.42 -18.99 11.06
CA ALA A 202 21.07 -17.70 11.63
C ALA A 202 19.66 -17.26 11.21
N THR A 203 19.02 -16.46 12.05
CA THR A 203 17.71 -15.83 11.77
C THR A 203 17.81 -14.31 11.80
N TYR A 204 16.91 -13.66 11.08
CA TYR A 204 16.82 -12.21 10.94
C TYR A 204 15.36 -11.79 10.97
N ARG A 205 15.05 -10.60 11.50
CA ARG A 205 13.69 -10.06 11.46
C ARG A 205 13.57 -9.03 10.34
N LEU A 206 12.92 -9.33 9.23
CA LEU A 206 12.68 -8.33 8.19
C LEU A 206 11.73 -7.24 8.70
N ALA A 207 11.98 -5.97 8.36
CA ALA A 207 11.08 -4.87 8.68
C ALA A 207 9.91 -4.82 7.69
N CYS A 208 8.89 -5.64 7.92
CA CYS A 208 7.67 -5.68 7.11
C CYS A 208 6.57 -4.82 7.73
N THR A 209 5.86 -4.01 6.93
CA THR A 209 4.72 -3.21 7.41
C THR A 209 3.40 -3.98 7.43
N GLN A 210 3.32 -5.08 6.70
CA GLN A 210 2.11 -5.90 6.60
C GLN A 210 2.35 -7.27 7.23
N GLY A 211 1.51 -7.66 8.18
CA GLY A 211 1.59 -8.97 8.83
C GLY A 211 0.94 -10.08 8.01
N HIS A 212 -0.37 -9.96 7.76
CA HIS A 212 -1.14 -10.98 7.06
C HIS A 212 -1.12 -10.76 5.55
N SER A 213 -0.86 -11.81 4.79
CA SER A 213 -0.81 -11.78 3.32
C SER A 213 -2.15 -12.04 2.64
N THR A 214 -3.14 -12.53 3.38
CA THR A 214 -4.45 -13.02 2.88
C THR A 214 -5.59 -12.21 3.48
N MET A 215 -6.76 -12.26 2.84
CA MET A 215 -7.96 -11.54 3.33
C MET A 215 -8.68 -12.26 4.46
N ASP A 216 -8.27 -13.48 4.76
CA ASP A 216 -8.82 -14.29 5.83
C ASP A 216 -10.34 -14.56 5.74
N GLY A 217 -10.83 -14.79 4.52
CA GLY A 217 -12.26 -14.98 4.25
C GLY A 217 -13.10 -13.73 4.51
N ARG A 218 -12.47 -12.55 4.57
CA ARG A 218 -13.17 -11.27 4.73
C ARG A 218 -13.33 -10.59 3.39
N ASP A 219 -14.49 -9.99 3.19
CA ASP A 219 -14.81 -9.22 1.98
C ASP A 219 -14.19 -7.80 2.05
N ILE A 220 -12.86 -7.75 1.99
CA ILE A 220 -12.07 -6.51 2.06
C ILE A 220 -11.84 -5.96 0.65
N VAL A 221 -11.20 -6.77 -0.19
CA VAL A 221 -10.95 -6.45 -1.60
C VAL A 221 -11.86 -7.30 -2.46
N ARG A 222 -12.64 -6.63 -3.31
CA ARG A 222 -13.58 -7.27 -4.22
C ARG A 222 -12.99 -7.35 -5.61
N ASP A 223 -12.77 -8.59 -6.04
CA ASP A 223 -12.39 -8.93 -7.40
C ASP A 223 -13.61 -9.52 -8.13
N ASP A 224 -13.69 -9.28 -9.43
CA ASP A 224 -14.71 -9.82 -10.34
C ASP A 224 -14.02 -10.17 -11.67
N VAL A 225 -14.65 -10.99 -12.51
CA VAL A 225 -14.13 -11.39 -13.83
C VAL A 225 -14.95 -10.70 -14.90
N LEU A 226 -14.30 -10.11 -15.90
CA LEU A 226 -14.98 -9.30 -16.93
C LEU A 226 -16.09 -10.05 -17.66
N GLU A 227 -15.94 -11.36 -17.87
CA GLU A 227 -16.97 -12.22 -18.45
C GLU A 227 -18.27 -12.18 -17.64
N LEU A 228 -18.19 -12.43 -16.33
CA LEU A 228 -19.34 -12.45 -15.42
C LEU A 228 -19.87 -11.03 -15.17
N HIS A 229 -18.97 -10.06 -15.01
CA HIS A 229 -19.32 -8.66 -14.80
C HIS A 229 -20.21 -8.08 -15.91
N ARG A 230 -20.07 -8.56 -17.16
CA ARG A 230 -20.91 -8.11 -18.27
C ARG A 230 -22.36 -8.58 -18.15
N ASP A 231 -22.56 -9.75 -17.57
CA ASP A 231 -23.87 -10.37 -17.45
C ASP A 231 -24.61 -9.87 -16.20
N ASP A 232 -23.92 -9.73 -15.06
CA ASP A 232 -24.48 -9.13 -13.84
C ASP A 232 -23.49 -8.22 -13.07
N PRO A 233 -23.37 -6.94 -13.46
CA PRO A 233 -22.38 -6.02 -12.90
C PRO A 233 -22.46 -5.88 -11.38
N GLY A 234 -21.36 -6.18 -10.70
CA GLY A 234 -21.21 -5.93 -9.26
C GLY A 234 -21.82 -7.02 -8.36
N LYS A 235 -22.44 -8.08 -8.91
CA LYS A 235 -23.07 -9.15 -8.11
C LYS A 235 -22.21 -10.41 -7.90
N HIS A 236 -21.10 -10.55 -8.61
CA HIS A 236 -20.24 -11.75 -8.57
C HIS A 236 -19.10 -11.68 -7.54
N HIS A 237 -19.09 -10.66 -6.67
CA HIS A 237 -18.17 -10.65 -5.55
C HIS A 237 -18.64 -11.66 -4.50
N ARG A 238 -17.70 -12.33 -3.82
CA ARG A 238 -17.97 -13.27 -2.74
C ARG A 238 -18.59 -12.55 -1.54
N GLU A 239 -19.89 -12.29 -1.59
CA GLU A 239 -20.64 -11.83 -0.43
C GLU A 239 -20.61 -12.96 0.61
N HIS A 240 -19.73 -12.84 1.59
CA HIS A 240 -19.89 -13.62 2.81
C HIS A 240 -21.22 -13.20 3.44
N HIS A 241 -22.19 -14.12 3.37
CA HIS A 241 -23.53 -14.01 3.93
C HIS A 241 -23.48 -13.88 5.47
N HIS A 242 -23.02 -12.75 5.99
CA HIS A 242 -23.58 -12.29 7.25
C HIS A 242 -25.04 -11.98 6.95
N ALA A 243 -25.95 -12.70 7.59
CA ALA A 243 -27.38 -12.41 7.53
C ALA A 243 -27.61 -11.04 8.19
N LEU A 244 -27.32 -9.98 7.44
CA LEU A 244 -27.67 -8.62 7.80
C LEU A 244 -29.20 -8.56 7.79
N TRP A 245 -29.74 -7.96 8.84
CA TRP A 245 -31.16 -7.69 9.01
C TRP A 245 -31.76 -7.16 7.70
N LYS A 246 -32.65 -7.93 7.03
CA LYS A 246 -33.10 -7.67 5.64
C LYS A 246 -34.15 -6.56 5.48
N SER A 247 -34.88 -6.22 6.54
CA SER A 247 -35.87 -5.13 6.56
C SER A 247 -36.37 -4.88 7.98
N GLY A 248 -36.49 -3.61 8.39
CA GLY A 248 -37.19 -3.25 9.63
C GLY A 248 -38.67 -3.64 9.57
N LYS A 249 -39.36 -3.65 10.73
CA LYS A 249 -40.82 -3.84 10.79
C LYS A 249 -41.61 -2.70 10.11
N ASP A 250 -40.92 -1.64 9.71
CA ASP A 250 -41.38 -0.44 9.03
C ASP A 250 -41.31 -0.52 7.49
N GLY A 251 -40.81 -1.64 6.93
CA GLY A 251 -40.70 -1.82 5.48
C GLY A 251 -39.54 -1.08 4.83
N ALA A 252 -38.66 -0.43 5.61
CA ALA A 252 -37.44 0.15 5.08
C ALA A 252 -36.44 -0.96 4.67
N PRO A 253 -35.81 -0.87 3.48
CA PRO A 253 -34.80 -1.83 3.06
C PRO A 253 -33.65 -1.85 4.07
N ALA A 254 -33.06 -3.03 4.29
CA ALA A 254 -31.86 -3.18 5.10
C ALA A 254 -30.75 -2.22 4.69
N GLY A 255 -30.51 -1.21 5.51
CA GLY A 255 -29.41 -0.30 5.33
C GLY A 255 -29.30 0.61 6.53
N ASN A 256 -28.26 0.39 7.32
CA ASN A 256 -27.69 1.41 8.19
C ASN A 256 -28.64 1.96 9.25
N LEU A 257 -29.34 1.07 9.97
CA LEU A 257 -30.05 1.42 11.21
C LEU A 257 -29.07 2.11 12.17
N SER A 258 -29.39 3.35 12.52
CA SER A 258 -28.68 4.14 13.50
C SER A 258 -29.69 4.53 14.58
N LEU A 259 -29.31 4.37 15.85
CA LEU A 259 -30.10 4.88 16.97
C LEU A 259 -30.18 6.41 16.96
N TRP A 260 -29.25 7.05 16.25
CA TRP A 260 -29.14 8.50 16.12
C TRP A 260 -29.68 8.97 14.78
N HIS A 261 -30.47 10.05 14.80
CA HIS A 261 -30.87 10.76 13.59
C HIS A 261 -29.68 11.52 13.00
N GLU A 262 -29.53 11.48 11.67
CA GLU A 262 -28.56 12.35 11.00
C GLU A 262 -29.06 13.79 11.00
N THR A 263 -28.36 14.66 11.73
CA THR A 263 -28.65 16.09 11.80
C THR A 263 -27.65 16.94 11.01
N HIS A 264 -26.56 16.34 10.53
CA HIS A 264 -25.51 17.05 9.81
C HIS A 264 -25.80 17.11 8.31
N THR A 265 -26.07 18.31 7.81
CA THR A 265 -26.12 18.59 6.38
C THR A 265 -24.88 19.41 6.01
N TYR A 266 -24.19 18.98 4.96
CA TYR A 266 -22.98 19.62 4.49
C TYR A 266 -23.25 20.30 3.15
N ALA A 267 -22.96 21.60 3.04
CA ALA A 267 -23.06 22.32 1.76
C ALA A 267 -22.06 21.77 0.72
N ARG A 268 -20.93 21.28 1.20
CA ARG A 268 -19.87 20.60 0.45
C ARG A 268 -19.43 19.39 1.25
N ARG A 269 -19.20 18.25 0.60
CA ARG A 269 -18.63 17.07 1.27
C ARG A 269 -17.50 16.50 0.44
N TRP A 270 -16.29 16.52 0.98
CA TRP A 270 -15.15 15.93 0.30
C TRP A 270 -15.20 14.41 0.37
N GLY A 271 -14.95 13.76 -0.76
CA GLY A 271 -14.84 12.31 -0.84
C GLY A 271 -13.82 11.86 -1.88
N MET A 272 -13.59 10.56 -1.90
CA MET A 272 -12.57 9.94 -2.74
C MET A 272 -13.09 8.63 -3.33
N VAL A 273 -12.73 8.36 -4.57
CA VAL A 273 -12.94 7.06 -5.23
C VAL A 273 -11.59 6.47 -5.56
N VAL A 274 -11.39 5.20 -5.21
CA VAL A 274 -10.17 4.43 -5.50
C VAL A 274 -10.51 3.28 -6.44
N ASP A 275 -9.96 3.33 -7.65
CA ASP A 275 -10.09 2.28 -8.65
C ASP A 275 -9.03 1.19 -8.45
N LEU A 276 -9.47 -0.01 -8.05
CA LEU A 276 -8.60 -1.15 -7.81
C LEU A 276 -8.12 -1.84 -9.10
N ASN A 277 -8.72 -1.55 -10.25
CA ASN A 277 -8.24 -2.03 -11.56
C ASN A 277 -6.93 -1.38 -11.95
N THR A 278 -6.87 -0.08 -11.79
CA THR A 278 -5.73 0.74 -12.21
C THR A 278 -4.70 0.88 -11.11
N CYS A 279 -5.00 0.50 -9.86
CA CYS A 279 -4.00 0.47 -8.80
C CYS A 279 -2.97 -0.65 -9.01
N ILE A 280 -1.74 -0.25 -9.32
CA ILE A 280 -0.59 -1.16 -9.48
C ILE A 280 0.29 -1.24 -8.23
N GLY A 281 -0.09 -0.59 -7.14
CA GLY A 281 0.67 -0.61 -5.89
C GLY A 281 2.02 0.13 -5.94
N CYS A 282 2.22 1.08 -6.84
CA CYS A 282 3.52 1.76 -7.06
C CYS A 282 4.08 2.58 -5.87
N GLN A 283 3.31 2.72 -4.77
CA GLN A 283 3.67 3.46 -3.55
C GLN A 283 3.93 4.97 -3.71
N ALA A 284 3.80 5.54 -4.92
CA ALA A 284 3.97 6.98 -5.14
C ALA A 284 3.04 7.82 -4.26
N CYS A 285 1.80 7.35 -4.04
CA CYS A 285 0.82 7.99 -3.17
C CYS A 285 1.23 8.00 -1.68
N VAL A 286 1.99 7.00 -1.22
CA VAL A 286 2.53 6.95 0.15
C VAL A 286 3.58 8.03 0.33
N VAL A 287 4.59 8.09 -0.55
CA VAL A 287 5.64 9.10 -0.48
C VAL A 287 5.08 10.50 -0.67
N ALA A 288 4.17 10.72 -1.62
CA ALA A 288 3.56 12.04 -1.81
C ALA A 288 2.78 12.49 -0.56
N CYS A 289 2.10 11.58 0.13
CA CYS A 289 1.44 11.89 1.39
C CYS A 289 2.47 12.25 2.47
N GLN A 290 3.60 11.54 2.55
CA GLN A 290 4.69 11.85 3.48
C GLN A 290 5.28 13.25 3.24
N VAL A 291 5.62 13.54 1.97
CA VAL A 291 6.20 14.82 1.54
C VAL A 291 5.23 15.97 1.81
N GLU A 292 3.99 15.85 1.35
CA GLU A 292 2.98 16.90 1.46
C GLU A 292 2.64 17.22 2.91
N ASN A 293 2.53 16.19 3.75
CA ASN A 293 1.99 16.32 5.09
C ASN A 293 3.07 16.22 6.17
N ASN A 294 4.34 16.48 5.86
CA ASN A 294 5.44 16.46 6.84
C ASN A 294 5.47 15.19 7.70
N VAL A 295 5.12 14.04 7.12
CA VAL A 295 5.08 12.78 7.87
C VAL A 295 6.51 12.31 8.07
N PRO A 296 6.92 12.06 9.32
CA PRO A 296 8.31 11.78 9.61
C PRO A 296 8.67 10.35 9.19
N VAL A 297 9.96 10.13 8.95
CA VAL A 297 10.48 8.79 8.65
C VAL A 297 10.78 8.01 9.92
N VAL A 298 10.34 6.76 9.97
CA VAL A 298 10.61 5.82 11.06
C VAL A 298 11.71 4.82 10.67
N GLY A 299 12.67 4.64 11.57
CA GLY A 299 13.76 3.69 11.36
C GLY A 299 13.31 2.23 11.44
N ARG A 300 14.07 1.35 10.78
CA ARG A 300 13.84 -0.11 10.68
C ARG A 300 13.32 -0.77 11.95
N ASP A 301 13.98 -0.54 13.09
CA ASP A 301 13.66 -1.26 14.33
C ASP A 301 12.30 -0.87 14.95
N GLU A 302 11.82 0.34 14.65
CA GLU A 302 10.49 0.77 15.04
C GLU A 302 9.42 0.33 14.02
N VAL A 303 9.78 0.25 12.73
CA VAL A 303 8.91 -0.37 11.71
C VAL A 303 8.65 -1.84 12.03
N ARG A 304 9.67 -2.59 12.48
CA ARG A 304 9.52 -3.98 12.97
C ARG A 304 8.49 -4.12 14.09
N LYS A 305 8.21 -3.06 14.84
CA LYS A 305 7.22 -3.02 15.93
C LYS A 305 5.84 -2.54 15.46
N GLY A 306 5.63 -2.34 14.16
CA GLY A 306 4.38 -1.83 13.59
C GLY A 306 4.11 -0.36 13.91
N ARG A 307 5.16 0.47 13.91
CA ARG A 307 5.09 1.89 14.30
C ARG A 307 5.47 2.84 13.15
N GLU A 308 5.36 2.36 11.92
CA GLU A 308 5.60 3.14 10.71
C GLU A 308 4.63 4.31 10.60
N MET A 309 5.11 5.47 10.14
CA MET A 309 4.28 6.67 10.00
C MET A 309 3.86 6.82 8.53
N HIS A 310 2.92 5.98 8.10
CA HIS A 310 2.28 6.07 6.78
C HIS A 310 0.78 6.36 6.93
N TRP A 311 0.32 7.52 6.44
CA TRP A 311 -1.08 7.95 6.56
C TRP A 311 -2.01 7.31 5.52
N ILE A 312 -1.43 6.92 4.39
CA ILE A 312 -1.99 6.04 3.39
C ILE A 312 -1.02 4.85 3.30
N ARG A 313 -1.55 3.64 3.35
CA ARG A 313 -0.79 2.42 3.10
C ARG A 313 -1.39 1.72 1.89
N ILE A 314 -0.62 0.88 1.22
CA ILE A 314 -1.15 0.00 0.18
C ILE A 314 -1.10 -1.41 0.73
N ASP A 315 -2.26 -1.97 1.02
CA ASP A 315 -2.40 -3.36 1.44
C ASP A 315 -2.32 -4.26 0.21
N ARG A 316 -1.68 -5.42 0.36
CA ARG A 316 -1.55 -6.42 -0.69
C ARG A 316 -2.16 -7.73 -0.22
N TYR A 317 -3.12 -8.23 -0.97
CA TYR A 317 -3.76 -9.50 -0.68
C TYR A 317 -3.50 -10.50 -1.78
N TYR A 318 -3.13 -11.70 -1.36
CA TYR A 318 -3.08 -12.86 -2.22
C TYR A 318 -4.40 -13.65 -2.11
N SER A 319 -4.89 -14.13 -3.24
CA SER A 319 -5.99 -15.08 -3.37
C SER A 319 -5.60 -16.17 -4.37
N SER A 320 -6.25 -17.33 -4.27
CA SER A 320 -6.12 -18.38 -5.28
C SER A 320 -7.44 -19.13 -5.39
N PRO A 321 -7.86 -19.52 -6.59
CA PRO A 321 -8.97 -20.45 -6.77
C PRO A 321 -8.75 -21.75 -5.97
N ALA A 322 -7.52 -22.24 -5.88
CA ALA A 322 -7.17 -23.44 -5.11
C ALA A 322 -7.39 -23.28 -3.59
N TRP A 323 -7.29 -22.06 -3.06
CA TRP A 323 -7.56 -21.76 -1.64
C TRP A 323 -9.06 -21.59 -1.33
N SER A 324 -9.88 -21.52 -2.37
CA SER A 324 -11.32 -21.28 -2.26
C SER A 324 -12.13 -22.53 -1.88
N VAL A 325 -11.52 -23.72 -1.97
CA VAL A 325 -12.20 -25.01 -1.80
C VAL A 325 -12.45 -25.36 -0.31
N ASN A 326 -11.97 -24.53 0.62
CA ASN A 326 -12.34 -24.56 2.04
C ASN A 326 -12.72 -23.16 2.52
N PRO A 327 -13.96 -22.71 2.31
CA PRO A 327 -14.46 -21.49 2.94
C PRO A 327 -14.55 -21.73 4.44
N THR A 328 -13.56 -21.27 5.19
CA THR A 328 -13.64 -21.22 6.66
C THR A 328 -14.66 -20.14 7.00
N THR A 329 -15.92 -20.52 7.18
CA THR A 329 -16.82 -19.76 8.03
C THR A 329 -16.14 -19.65 9.40
N PRO A 330 -16.01 -18.45 9.99
CA PRO A 330 -15.38 -18.28 11.31
C PRO A 330 -16.07 -19.05 12.46
N ALA A 331 -17.18 -19.74 12.20
CA ALA A 331 -18.01 -20.41 13.20
C ALA A 331 -17.66 -21.90 13.41
N GLU A 332 -17.00 -22.60 12.48
CA GLU A 332 -16.84 -24.06 12.55
C GLU A 332 -15.46 -24.60 12.12
N GLY A 333 -14.38 -23.83 12.20
CA GLY A 333 -13.06 -24.35 11.85
C GLY A 333 -11.95 -23.32 11.89
N PRO A 334 -10.68 -23.78 11.82
CA PRO A 334 -9.54 -22.93 12.04
C PRO A 334 -9.52 -21.80 11.00
N THR A 335 -9.08 -20.61 11.40
CA THR A 335 -9.04 -19.41 10.56
C THR A 335 -8.45 -19.72 9.18
N SER A 336 -8.97 -19.10 8.13
CA SER A 336 -8.42 -19.04 6.75
C SER A 336 -6.93 -19.28 6.55
N SER A 337 -6.08 -18.79 7.47
CA SER A 337 -4.66 -19.08 7.52
C SER A 337 -4.44 -20.60 7.43
N THR A 338 -5.07 -21.39 8.30
CA THR A 338 -4.96 -22.86 8.39
C THR A 338 -5.54 -23.61 7.18
N ALA A 339 -6.57 -23.06 6.50
CA ALA A 339 -7.10 -23.63 5.25
C ALA A 339 -6.21 -23.33 4.03
N LEU A 340 -5.57 -22.15 3.99
CA LEU A 340 -4.47 -21.84 3.08
C LEU A 340 -3.29 -22.81 3.29
N PHE A 341 -3.01 -23.16 4.56
CA PHE A 341 -1.88 -23.97 4.98
C PHE A 341 -2.09 -25.48 4.82
N ALA A 342 -3.30 -25.91 4.48
CA ALA A 342 -3.62 -27.31 4.16
C ALA A 342 -3.68 -27.58 2.64
N ALA A 343 -3.55 -26.55 1.79
CA ALA A 343 -3.54 -26.72 0.34
C ALA A 343 -2.31 -27.54 -0.08
N PRO A 344 -2.46 -28.56 -0.94
CA PRO A 344 -1.35 -29.41 -1.34
C PRO A 344 -0.23 -28.58 -1.99
N LEU A 345 1.01 -28.76 -1.50
CA LEU A 345 2.22 -28.20 -2.09
C LEU A 345 2.29 -28.62 -3.56
N GLY A 346 2.31 -27.65 -4.49
CA GLY A 346 2.29 -27.91 -5.94
C GLY A 346 1.86 -26.66 -6.75
N ASP A 347 1.20 -26.87 -7.88
CA ASP A 347 0.75 -25.80 -8.81
C ASP A 347 -0.14 -24.73 -8.15
N ALA A 348 -0.83 -25.07 -7.06
CA ALA A 348 -1.63 -24.15 -6.25
C ALA A 348 -0.80 -23.02 -5.58
N LEU A 349 0.52 -23.21 -5.44
CA LEU A 349 1.44 -22.17 -4.92
C LEU A 349 1.85 -21.14 -5.98
N LEU A 350 1.67 -21.49 -7.26
CA LEU A 350 2.02 -20.66 -8.40
C LEU A 350 0.82 -19.89 -8.95
N ASP A 351 -0.37 -20.48 -8.88
CA ASP A 351 -1.61 -19.83 -9.31
C ASP A 351 -2.17 -18.90 -8.21
N VAL A 352 -1.44 -17.81 -7.98
CA VAL A 352 -1.78 -16.78 -7.00
C VAL A 352 -2.16 -15.49 -7.70
N GLU A 353 -3.36 -15.02 -7.40
CA GLU A 353 -3.84 -13.69 -7.74
C GLU A 353 -3.43 -12.69 -6.66
N CYS A 354 -2.93 -11.53 -7.08
CA CYS A 354 -2.56 -10.43 -6.19
C CYS A 354 -3.43 -9.22 -6.47
N THR A 355 -3.93 -8.59 -5.42
CA THR A 355 -4.63 -7.30 -5.49
C THR A 355 -4.03 -6.31 -4.49
N GLN A 356 -3.92 -5.06 -4.94
CA GLN A 356 -3.41 -3.94 -4.16
C GLN A 356 -4.58 -3.02 -3.80
N MET A 357 -4.71 -2.65 -2.53
CA MET A 357 -5.73 -1.73 -2.06
C MET A 357 -5.09 -0.61 -1.24
N PRO A 358 -5.06 0.64 -1.74
CA PRO A 358 -4.71 1.80 -0.94
C PRO A 358 -5.73 2.03 0.17
N VAL A 359 -5.29 2.04 1.42
CA VAL A 359 -6.12 2.30 2.60
C VAL A 359 -5.61 3.54 3.32
N MET A 360 -6.49 4.52 3.46
CA MET A 360 -6.27 5.76 4.21
C MET A 360 -7.39 5.97 5.24
N CYS A 361 -7.37 7.11 5.95
CA CYS A 361 -8.55 7.54 6.69
C CYS A 361 -9.75 7.64 5.75
N MET A 362 -10.81 6.90 6.08
CA MET A 362 -12.03 6.88 5.28
C MET A 362 -12.93 8.09 5.51
N HIS A 363 -12.59 8.95 6.47
CA HIS A 363 -13.41 10.12 6.85
C HIS A 363 -14.90 9.76 7.06
N CYS A 364 -15.12 8.66 7.78
CA CYS A 364 -16.43 8.12 8.19
C CYS A 364 -17.36 9.24 8.69
N ALA A 365 -18.63 9.26 8.28
CA ALA A 365 -19.63 10.14 8.90
C ALA A 365 -19.97 9.69 10.32
N HIS A 366 -20.17 8.39 10.54
CA HIS A 366 -20.26 7.81 11.87
C HIS A 366 -18.86 7.40 12.29
N ALA A 367 -18.08 8.37 12.78
CA ALA A 367 -16.67 8.17 13.09
C ALA A 367 -16.45 7.62 14.52
N PRO A 368 -16.23 6.30 14.71
CA PRO A 368 -16.04 5.72 16.04
C PRO A 368 -14.79 6.28 16.76
N CYS A 369 -13.84 6.80 15.99
CA CYS A 369 -12.61 7.37 16.51
C CYS A 369 -12.78 8.77 17.14
N GLU A 370 -13.91 9.45 16.91
CA GLU A 370 -14.21 10.75 17.51
C GLU A 370 -14.77 10.61 18.92
N GLU A 371 -15.81 9.81 19.08
CA GLU A 371 -16.53 9.58 20.34
C GLU A 371 -15.61 9.11 21.48
N VAL A 372 -14.53 8.41 21.15
CA VAL A 372 -13.57 7.88 22.13
C VAL A 372 -12.46 8.86 22.50
N CYS A 373 -12.44 10.08 21.95
CA CYS A 373 -11.39 11.05 22.22
C CYS A 373 -11.76 11.95 23.42
N PRO A 374 -11.19 11.74 24.62
CA PRO A 374 -11.57 12.51 25.81
C PRO A 374 -11.19 14.00 25.72
N ALA A 375 -10.25 14.34 24.83
CA ALA A 375 -9.79 15.71 24.64
C ALA A 375 -10.49 16.44 23.50
N MET A 376 -11.40 15.79 22.76
CA MET A 376 -11.98 16.29 21.50
C MET A 376 -10.89 16.74 20.51
N ALA A 377 -9.81 15.96 20.40
CA ALA A 377 -8.72 16.22 19.46
C ALA A 377 -9.04 15.74 18.04
N THR A 378 -10.20 15.12 17.84
CA THR A 378 -10.68 14.67 16.54
C THR A 378 -12.17 14.95 16.45
N MET A 379 -12.58 15.57 15.34
CA MET A 379 -13.96 16.04 15.12
C MET A 379 -14.21 16.22 13.63
N HIS A 380 -15.46 16.15 13.17
CA HIS A 380 -15.82 16.63 11.84
C HIS A 380 -15.76 18.15 11.76
N ASN A 381 -15.33 18.66 10.61
CA ASN A 381 -15.51 20.06 10.25
C ASN A 381 -16.83 20.28 9.48
N GLU A 382 -17.13 21.53 9.11
CA GLU A 382 -18.32 21.93 8.33
C GLU A 382 -18.41 21.29 6.92
N GLU A 383 -17.35 20.64 6.44
CA GLU A 383 -17.28 19.97 5.14
C GLU A 383 -17.32 18.43 5.27
N GLY A 384 -17.61 17.92 6.48
CA GLY A 384 -17.66 16.49 6.78
C GLY A 384 -16.29 15.81 6.81
N VAL A 385 -15.18 16.57 6.79
CA VAL A 385 -13.83 16.04 6.93
C VAL A 385 -13.56 15.81 8.41
N ASN A 386 -13.35 14.56 8.79
CA ASN A 386 -12.76 14.23 10.10
C ASN A 386 -11.39 14.91 10.22
N VAL A 387 -11.22 15.91 11.09
CA VAL A 387 -9.95 16.63 11.29
C VAL A 387 -9.26 16.15 12.56
N GLN A 388 -7.95 15.93 12.48
CA GLN A 388 -7.11 15.63 13.64
C GLN A 388 -6.43 16.92 14.11
N ILE A 389 -6.84 17.42 15.27
CA ILE A 389 -6.28 18.61 15.90
C ILE A 389 -5.05 18.17 16.71
N TYR A 390 -3.86 18.36 16.12
CA TYR A 390 -2.61 17.82 16.66
C TYR A 390 -2.26 18.37 18.05
N ASN A 391 -2.43 19.68 18.27
CA ASN A 391 -2.10 20.35 19.53
C ASN A 391 -3.06 20.02 20.69
N ARG A 392 -4.23 19.45 20.41
CA ARG A 392 -5.20 19.02 21.43
C ARG A 392 -5.01 17.55 21.82
N CYS A 393 -4.27 16.78 21.03
CA CYS A 393 -4.07 15.36 21.26
C CYS A 393 -3.19 15.13 22.50
N ILE A 394 -3.73 14.44 23.50
CA ILE A 394 -3.00 14.07 24.73
C ILE A 394 -2.41 12.63 24.68
N GLY A 395 -2.49 11.97 23.52
CA GLY A 395 -1.80 10.70 23.28
C GLY A 395 -2.40 9.46 23.96
N THR A 396 -3.71 9.42 24.24
CA THR A 396 -4.39 8.23 24.83
C THR A 396 -4.45 7.02 23.90
N ARG A 397 -4.34 7.22 22.58
CA ARG A 397 -4.35 6.20 21.52
C ARG A 397 -5.66 5.43 21.32
N TYR A 398 -6.71 5.72 22.10
CA TYR A 398 -7.99 5.03 21.97
C TYR A 398 -8.64 5.22 20.59
N CYS A 399 -8.49 6.41 19.99
CA CYS A 399 -8.95 6.68 18.62
C CYS A 399 -8.34 5.74 17.56
N SER A 400 -7.15 5.18 17.79
CA SER A 400 -6.58 4.16 16.90
C SER A 400 -7.23 2.80 17.11
N ASN A 401 -7.44 2.40 18.36
CA ASN A 401 -8.09 1.12 18.69
C ASN A 401 -9.51 1.05 18.12
N ASN A 402 -10.28 2.12 18.26
CA ASN A 402 -11.67 2.16 17.79
C ASN A 402 -11.81 2.41 16.28
N CYS A 403 -10.73 2.79 15.59
CA CYS A 403 -10.75 2.89 14.13
C CYS A 403 -10.70 1.49 13.52
N PRO A 404 -11.72 1.05 12.75
CA PRO A 404 -11.74 -0.31 12.20
C PRO A 404 -10.63 -0.53 11.18
N TYR A 405 -10.26 0.51 10.43
CA TYR A 405 -9.21 0.45 9.40
C TYR A 405 -7.78 0.55 9.95
N LYS A 406 -7.60 0.87 11.25
CA LYS A 406 -6.30 1.11 11.89
C LYS A 406 -5.41 2.06 11.08
N VAL A 407 -5.94 3.21 10.70
CA VAL A 407 -5.29 4.26 9.87
C VAL A 407 -4.90 5.51 10.67
N ARG A 408 -4.98 5.46 12.00
CA ARG A 408 -4.38 6.47 12.87
C ARG A 408 -2.97 6.02 13.26
N ARG A 409 -2.00 6.93 13.14
CA ARG A 409 -0.56 6.69 13.37
C ARG A 409 -0.06 7.52 14.53
N PHE A 410 0.67 6.91 15.45
CA PHE A 410 1.08 7.56 16.70
C PHE A 410 2.56 7.93 16.69
N ASN A 411 2.87 9.17 17.08
CA ASN A 411 4.23 9.57 17.37
C ASN A 411 4.70 8.99 18.71
N PHE A 412 5.22 7.77 18.69
CA PHE A 412 5.80 7.12 19.88
C PHE A 412 7.01 7.88 20.44
N TYR A 413 7.79 8.47 19.54
CA TYR A 413 9.00 9.21 19.84
C TYR A 413 8.97 10.58 19.16
N GLU A 414 10.00 11.38 19.42
CA GLU A 414 10.16 12.69 18.79
C GLU A 414 10.77 12.53 17.41
N TYR A 415 9.95 12.12 16.44
CA TYR A 415 10.40 11.89 15.07
C TYR A 415 10.71 13.20 14.30
N SER A 416 10.15 14.34 14.74
CA SER A 416 10.32 15.64 14.07
C SER A 416 11.71 16.27 14.21
N LYS A 417 12.46 15.88 15.25
CA LYS A 417 13.82 16.36 15.48
C LYS A 417 14.79 15.50 14.68
N TYR A 418 14.92 15.77 13.38
CA TYR A 418 15.97 15.23 12.50
C TYR A 418 17.38 15.65 12.97
N ARG A 419 17.86 15.10 14.10
CA ARG A 419 19.14 15.46 14.70
C ARG A 419 20.21 14.45 14.30
N SER A 420 21.20 14.89 13.53
CA SER A 420 22.35 14.07 13.13
C SER A 420 23.15 13.57 14.34
N GLY A 421 23.31 12.25 14.50
CA GLY A 421 24.30 11.66 15.41
C GLY A 421 25.68 11.47 14.75
N PRO A 422 26.82 11.54 15.49
CA PRO A 422 28.16 11.29 14.98
C PRO A 422 28.75 9.89 15.32
N HIS A 423 29.85 9.55 14.63
CA HIS A 423 30.54 8.24 14.57
C HIS A 423 31.41 7.91 15.80
N GLY A 424 31.49 6.60 16.10
CA GLY A 424 32.59 5.95 16.85
C GLY A 424 32.40 5.81 18.36
N ALA A 425 31.88 4.66 18.85
CA ALA A 425 32.13 4.14 20.20
C ALA A 425 31.69 2.67 20.34
N GLY A 426 32.57 1.84 20.91
CA GLY A 426 32.43 0.38 20.98
C GLY A 426 31.61 -0.14 22.17
N SER A 427 30.86 -1.22 21.89
CA SER A 427 30.21 -2.15 22.85
C SER A 427 28.90 -1.67 23.54
N PRO A 428 28.09 -2.59 24.10
CA PRO A 428 27.01 -3.28 23.39
C PRO A 428 25.63 -2.62 23.58
N PHE A 429 25.59 -1.38 24.09
CA PHE A 429 24.37 -0.56 24.20
C PHE A 429 24.16 0.36 22.97
N THR A 430 25.10 0.36 22.02
CA THR A 430 25.12 1.18 20.80
C THR A 430 24.13 0.72 19.70
N ARG A 431 23.46 -0.43 19.86
CA ARG A 431 22.53 -0.93 18.83
C ARG A 431 21.14 -0.30 18.89
N ILE A 432 20.72 0.22 20.06
CA ILE A 432 19.41 0.88 20.23
C ILE A 432 19.49 2.39 19.93
N ALA A 433 20.70 2.96 19.88
CA ALA A 433 20.94 4.40 19.74
C ALA A 433 21.01 4.92 18.29
N LYS A 434 20.67 4.11 17.26
CA LYS A 434 20.93 4.51 15.86
C LYS A 434 19.82 5.30 15.17
N ASN A 435 18.75 5.71 15.85
CA ASN A 435 17.90 6.79 15.31
C ASN A 435 17.17 7.68 16.32
N LEU A 436 16.90 7.31 17.58
CA LEU A 436 16.16 8.22 18.48
C LEU A 436 16.54 8.10 19.97
N VAL A 437 16.66 9.29 20.58
CA VAL A 437 16.49 9.67 22.00
C VAL A 437 17.74 9.93 22.87
N SER A 438 18.08 11.23 22.94
CA SER A 438 18.56 12.08 24.07
C SER A 438 19.99 11.93 24.62
N GLU A 439 20.75 12.99 24.95
CA GLU A 439 20.37 14.27 25.56
C GLU A 439 21.21 15.49 25.11
N GLY A 440 20.62 16.68 25.27
CA GLY A 440 21.30 17.80 25.94
C GLY A 440 22.10 18.82 25.12
N ALA A 441 21.67 20.09 25.24
CA ALA A 441 22.46 21.32 25.11
C ALA A 441 22.56 22.06 23.75
N THR A 442 22.20 23.34 23.91
CA THR A 442 22.57 24.60 23.23
C THR A 442 21.96 25.01 21.89
N SER A 443 20.98 25.91 22.02
CA SER A 443 20.59 26.96 21.07
C SER A 443 21.79 27.83 20.68
N SER A 444 22.22 27.78 19.43
CA SER A 444 23.12 28.79 18.86
C SER A 444 22.88 28.93 17.36
N GLN A 445 23.25 30.09 16.79
CA GLN A 445 23.19 30.42 15.36
C GLN A 445 23.84 29.37 14.43
N ALA A 446 24.62 28.42 14.95
CA ALA A 446 25.15 27.30 14.19
C ALA A 446 24.07 26.34 13.65
N GLU A 447 22.86 26.27 14.25
CA GLU A 447 21.75 25.43 13.74
C GLU A 447 21.16 25.93 12.41
N LEU A 448 21.19 27.24 12.15
CA LEU A 448 20.70 27.83 10.90
C LEU A 448 21.55 27.43 9.68
N SER A 449 22.82 27.08 9.90
CA SER A 449 23.71 26.57 8.86
C SER A 449 23.56 25.06 8.57
N ARG A 450 22.66 24.36 9.29
CA ARG A 450 22.64 22.89 9.39
C ARG A 450 21.35 22.16 9.00
N ALA A 451 20.28 22.80 8.52
CA ALA A 451 19.02 22.07 8.30
C ALA A 451 18.50 22.09 6.84
N PRO A 452 19.18 21.49 5.85
CA PRO A 452 18.58 21.25 4.53
C PRO A 452 17.28 20.43 4.64
N LEU A 453 17.11 19.62 5.69
CA LEU A 453 15.89 18.84 5.92
C LEU A 453 14.69 19.69 6.36
N GLN A 454 14.89 20.86 6.99
CA GLN A 454 13.79 21.75 7.34
C GLN A 454 13.18 22.43 6.10
N MET A 455 13.97 22.61 5.04
CA MET A 455 13.49 23.16 3.77
C MET A 455 12.60 22.18 2.99
N LEU A 456 12.64 20.89 3.35
CA LEU A 456 11.73 19.88 2.78
C LEU A 456 10.31 19.98 3.35
N LEU A 457 10.15 20.64 4.49
CA LEU A 457 8.89 20.66 5.22
C LEU A 457 7.93 21.65 4.55
N ASN A 458 6.71 21.19 4.32
CA ASN A 458 5.60 22.01 3.89
C ASN A 458 5.27 23.04 5.00
N PRO A 459 5.42 24.35 4.75
CA PRO A 459 5.22 25.37 5.78
C PRO A 459 3.77 25.53 6.22
N VAL A 460 2.80 25.03 5.44
CA VAL A 460 1.37 25.15 5.78
C VAL A 460 0.84 23.96 6.58
N VAL A 461 1.65 22.91 6.80
CA VAL A 461 1.28 21.73 7.58
C VAL A 461 2.08 21.68 8.89
N THR A 462 1.38 21.52 10.01
CA THR A 462 2.01 21.38 11.32
C THR A 462 3.01 20.22 11.34
N VAL A 463 4.21 20.43 11.85
CA VAL A 463 5.15 19.36 12.21
C VAL A 463 4.79 18.87 13.62
N ARG A 464 4.59 17.56 13.78
CA ARG A 464 4.04 17.00 15.03
C ARG A 464 5.14 16.58 15.98
N SER A 465 4.90 16.77 17.28
CA SER A 465 5.77 16.31 18.35
C SER A 465 5.47 14.88 18.77
N LYS A 466 6.32 14.31 19.63
CA LYS A 466 6.02 13.08 20.37
C LYS A 466 4.64 13.16 21.04
N GLY A 467 3.95 12.02 21.11
CA GLY A 467 2.72 11.88 21.90
C GLY A 467 1.44 12.28 21.18
N VAL A 468 1.53 12.60 19.88
CA VAL A 468 0.40 13.07 19.07
C VAL A 468 -0.01 12.01 18.06
N MET A 469 -1.32 11.89 17.86
CA MET A 469 -1.92 11.05 16.83
C MET A 469 -2.01 11.78 15.49
N GLU A 470 -1.80 11.03 14.41
CA GLU A 470 -1.88 11.51 13.04
C GLU A 470 -2.75 10.59 12.19
N LYS A 471 -3.19 11.10 11.04
CA LYS A 471 -3.95 10.35 10.03
C LYS A 471 -4.03 11.17 8.75
N CYS A 472 -4.40 10.50 7.65
CA CYS A 472 -4.87 11.19 6.45
C CYS A 472 -5.97 12.21 6.80
N ASN A 473 -5.86 13.41 6.26
CA ASN A 473 -6.75 14.54 6.50
C ASN A 473 -7.35 15.09 5.19
N PHE A 474 -7.35 14.29 4.12
CA PHE A 474 -7.68 14.73 2.76
C PHE A 474 -6.90 15.96 2.27
N CYS A 475 -5.64 16.09 2.71
CA CYS A 475 -4.79 17.25 2.41
C CYS A 475 -5.52 18.57 2.71
N VAL A 476 -6.07 18.69 3.93
CA VAL A 476 -6.93 19.82 4.36
C VAL A 476 -6.33 21.21 4.07
N GLN A 477 -5.00 21.31 4.03
CA GLN A 477 -4.31 22.53 3.62
C GLN A 477 -4.68 22.97 2.19
N ARG A 478 -4.82 22.02 1.26
CA ARG A 478 -5.21 22.28 -0.13
C ARG A 478 -6.71 22.58 -0.27
N THR A 479 -7.57 21.87 0.46
CA THR A 479 -9.02 22.14 0.43
C THR A 479 -9.36 23.47 1.09
N ARG A 480 -8.63 23.83 2.15
CA ARG A 480 -8.72 25.15 2.79
C ARG A 480 -8.37 26.28 1.81
N ASP A 481 -7.28 26.14 1.05
CA ASP A 481 -6.85 27.18 0.11
C ASP A 481 -7.94 27.47 -0.94
N ILE A 482 -8.58 26.42 -1.49
CA ILE A 482 -9.74 26.58 -2.37
C ILE A 482 -10.88 27.31 -1.68
N ARG A 483 -11.23 26.91 -0.44
CA ARG A 483 -12.31 27.57 0.28
C ARG A 483 -12.03 29.06 0.52
N GLU A 484 -10.80 29.44 0.81
CA GLU A 484 -10.43 30.85 0.97
C GLU A 484 -10.41 31.60 -0.38
N GLU A 485 -10.04 30.92 -1.48
CA GLU A 485 -10.17 31.48 -2.84
C GLU A 485 -11.63 31.73 -3.23
N GLU A 486 -12.54 30.80 -2.93
CA GLU A 486 -13.97 30.98 -3.19
C GLU A 486 -14.56 32.14 -2.37
N LYS A 487 -14.18 32.26 -1.09
CA LYS A 487 -14.61 33.37 -0.23
C LYS A 487 -14.11 34.72 -0.74
N SER A 488 -12.87 34.78 -1.21
CA SER A 488 -12.25 36.03 -1.67
C SER A 488 -12.70 36.44 -3.08
N SER A 489 -12.89 35.48 -3.98
CA SER A 489 -13.30 35.74 -5.37
C SER A 489 -14.81 35.74 -5.58
N GLY A 490 -15.59 35.16 -4.65
CA GLY A 490 -17.02 34.92 -4.78
C GLY A 490 -17.39 33.88 -5.84
N ARG A 491 -16.41 33.16 -6.42
CA ARG A 491 -16.64 32.16 -7.47
C ARG A 491 -16.56 30.77 -6.88
N LYS A 492 -17.51 29.89 -7.24
CA LYS A 492 -17.43 28.46 -6.93
C LYS A 492 -16.18 27.85 -7.58
N TYR A 493 -15.51 26.97 -6.86
CA TYR A 493 -14.38 26.22 -7.38
C TYR A 493 -14.82 25.32 -8.56
N ARG A 494 -13.89 25.05 -9.47
CA ARG A 494 -14.13 24.11 -10.57
C ARG A 494 -13.65 22.72 -10.17
N ASP A 495 -14.39 21.68 -10.54
CA ASP A 495 -13.92 20.31 -10.33
C ASP A 495 -12.51 20.11 -10.91
N GLY A 496 -11.68 19.35 -10.21
CA GLY A 496 -10.25 19.20 -10.49
C GLY A 496 -9.34 20.37 -10.07
N SER A 497 -9.87 21.50 -9.59
CA SER A 497 -9.03 22.61 -9.06
C SER A 497 -8.34 22.25 -7.75
N VAL A 498 -8.91 21.33 -6.97
CA VAL A 498 -8.25 20.69 -5.83
C VAL A 498 -7.97 19.24 -6.16
N THR A 499 -6.76 18.81 -5.83
CA THR A 499 -6.39 17.41 -5.87
C THR A 499 -5.47 17.12 -4.69
N THR A 500 -5.72 16.01 -4.01
CA THR A 500 -4.87 15.55 -2.91
C THR A 500 -3.51 15.09 -3.43
N ALA A 501 -2.48 15.10 -2.58
CA ALA A 501 -1.14 14.67 -3.01
C ALA A 501 -1.11 13.22 -3.52
N CYS A 502 -1.91 12.32 -2.91
CA CYS A 502 -2.02 10.93 -3.35
C CYS A 502 -2.70 10.77 -4.72
N ALA A 503 -3.71 11.60 -5.03
CA ALA A 503 -4.37 11.60 -6.33
C ALA A 503 -3.48 12.21 -7.42
N GLN A 504 -2.84 13.36 -7.15
CA GLN A 504 -2.01 14.08 -8.12
C GLN A 504 -0.79 13.27 -8.58
N THR A 505 -0.19 12.48 -7.69
CA THR A 505 1.00 11.68 -8.00
C THR A 505 0.68 10.33 -8.65
N CYS A 506 -0.59 9.89 -8.63
CA CYS A 506 -0.96 8.55 -9.05
C CYS A 506 -0.77 8.42 -10.58
N PRO A 507 0.20 7.61 -11.07
CA PRO A 507 0.51 7.56 -12.50
C PRO A 507 -0.60 6.91 -13.33
N THR A 508 -1.43 6.07 -12.70
CA THR A 508 -2.53 5.36 -13.35
C THR A 508 -3.88 6.05 -13.17
N GLY A 509 -3.94 7.16 -12.43
CA GLY A 509 -5.21 7.85 -12.14
C GLY A 509 -6.15 7.08 -11.21
N ALA A 510 -5.64 6.10 -10.46
CA ALA A 510 -6.45 5.22 -9.61
C ALA A 510 -7.18 5.94 -8.46
N ILE A 511 -6.75 7.13 -8.05
CA ILE A 511 -7.37 7.89 -6.95
C ILE A 511 -7.98 9.17 -7.52
N SER A 512 -9.30 9.30 -7.38
CA SER A 512 -10.06 10.50 -7.73
C SER A 512 -10.59 11.17 -6.46
N PHE A 513 -10.47 12.50 -6.36
CA PHE A 513 -10.88 13.27 -5.19
C PHE A 513 -11.72 14.47 -5.62
N GLY A 514 -12.80 14.77 -4.89
CA GLY A 514 -13.67 15.89 -5.20
C GLY A 514 -14.84 16.02 -4.22
N ASP A 515 -15.78 16.92 -4.52
CA ASP A 515 -17.01 17.10 -3.75
C ASP A 515 -18.04 16.04 -4.17
N ILE A 516 -18.39 15.15 -3.24
CA ILE A 516 -19.35 14.07 -3.48
C ILE A 516 -20.81 14.55 -3.40
N HIS A 517 -21.06 15.80 -3.00
CA HIS A 517 -22.38 16.42 -3.09
C HIS A 517 -22.59 17.16 -4.42
N ASP A 518 -21.54 17.36 -5.22
CA ASP A 518 -21.67 17.91 -6.57
C ASP A 518 -21.94 16.78 -7.56
N SER A 519 -23.16 16.73 -8.12
CA SER A 519 -23.57 15.69 -9.08
C SER A 519 -22.76 15.72 -10.38
N GLU A 520 -22.16 16.87 -10.72
CA GLU A 520 -21.37 17.01 -11.93
C GLU A 520 -19.90 16.64 -11.75
N ALA A 521 -19.43 16.52 -10.51
CA ALA A 521 -18.04 16.18 -10.21
C ALA A 521 -17.68 14.77 -10.69
N ALA A 522 -16.45 14.61 -11.17
CA ALA A 522 -15.95 13.33 -11.67
C ALA A 522 -16.02 12.23 -10.60
N VAL A 523 -15.73 12.56 -9.34
CA VAL A 523 -15.79 11.60 -8.22
C VAL A 523 -17.22 11.07 -7.98
N THR A 524 -18.22 11.94 -8.06
CA THR A 524 -19.64 11.58 -7.86
C THR A 524 -20.12 10.72 -9.01
N LYS A 525 -19.79 11.10 -10.25
CA LYS A 525 -20.07 10.29 -11.44
C LYS A 525 -19.44 8.91 -11.30
N LEU A 526 -18.15 8.82 -10.97
CA LEU A 526 -17.47 7.53 -10.77
C LEU A 526 -18.14 6.67 -9.70
N ALA A 527 -18.53 7.25 -8.56
CA ALA A 527 -19.17 6.51 -7.47
C ALA A 527 -20.60 6.06 -7.81
N THR A 528 -21.38 6.88 -8.51
CA THR A 528 -22.81 6.62 -8.78
C THR A 528 -23.04 5.85 -10.08
N SER A 529 -22.20 6.05 -11.10
CA SER A 529 -22.33 5.37 -12.40
C SER A 529 -21.71 3.97 -12.40
N SER A 530 -20.89 3.62 -11.41
CA SER A 530 -20.19 2.35 -11.36
C SER A 530 -20.97 1.34 -10.51
N PRO A 531 -21.58 0.30 -11.11
CA PRO A 531 -22.33 -0.73 -10.35
C PRO A 531 -21.43 -1.59 -9.44
N HIS A 532 -20.12 -1.51 -9.63
CA HIS A 532 -19.09 -2.19 -8.83
C HIS A 532 -18.40 -1.26 -7.82
N ALA A 533 -19.02 -0.13 -7.47
CA ALA A 533 -18.57 0.70 -6.38
C ALA A 533 -19.04 0.12 -5.03
N TYR A 534 -18.17 0.14 -4.02
CA TYR A 534 -18.50 -0.29 -2.67
C TYR A 534 -17.81 0.56 -1.60
N LEU A 535 -18.39 0.58 -0.41
CA LEU A 535 -17.80 1.20 0.78
C LEU A 535 -17.22 0.12 1.68
N LEU A 536 -15.95 0.27 2.05
CA LEU A 536 -15.23 -0.73 2.83
C LEU A 536 -15.80 -0.85 4.25
N LEU A 537 -16.26 -2.03 4.64
CA LEU A 537 -16.85 -2.35 5.96
C LEU A 537 -18.10 -1.53 6.34
N ASP A 538 -18.77 -0.91 5.38
CA ASP A 538 -19.94 -0.07 5.69
C ASP A 538 -21.16 -0.91 6.10
N LYS A 539 -21.42 -2.00 5.40
CA LYS A 539 -22.57 -2.89 5.66
C LYS A 539 -22.53 -3.48 7.07
N GLU A 540 -21.33 -3.78 7.58
CA GLU A 540 -21.11 -4.44 8.87
C GLU A 540 -21.04 -3.46 10.04
N LEU A 541 -20.47 -2.27 9.83
CA LEU A 541 -20.14 -1.34 10.92
C LEU A 541 -20.92 -0.01 10.86
N ASN A 542 -21.64 0.26 9.78
CA ASN A 542 -22.39 1.50 9.54
C ASN A 542 -21.54 2.76 9.82
N THR A 543 -20.26 2.76 9.40
CA THR A 543 -19.38 3.92 9.61
C THR A 543 -19.58 5.03 8.57
N ARG A 544 -20.29 4.73 7.47
CA ARG A 544 -20.57 5.64 6.34
C ARG A 544 -19.30 6.33 5.82
N PRO A 545 -18.34 5.57 5.28
CA PRO A 545 -17.10 6.09 4.67
C PRO A 545 -17.35 7.16 3.61
N ALA A 546 -16.45 8.15 3.51
CA ALA A 546 -16.38 9.09 2.39
C ALA A 546 -15.43 8.62 1.27
N VAL A 547 -14.82 7.44 1.45
CA VAL A 547 -13.97 6.79 0.44
C VAL A 547 -14.70 5.57 -0.10
N ALA A 548 -14.92 5.54 -1.41
CA ALA A 548 -15.45 4.39 -2.12
C ALA A 548 -14.35 3.69 -2.93
N TYR A 549 -14.51 2.39 -3.12
CA TYR A 549 -13.63 1.56 -3.92
C TYR A 549 -14.39 1.01 -5.12
N LEU A 550 -13.72 0.89 -6.27
CA LEU A 550 -14.22 0.16 -7.43
C LEU A 550 -13.62 -1.25 -7.44
N HIS A 551 -14.44 -2.29 -7.67
CA HIS A 551 -13.95 -3.67 -7.78
C HIS A 551 -12.83 -3.79 -8.82
N ARG A 552 -11.93 -4.76 -8.59
CA ARG A 552 -10.95 -5.18 -9.59
C ARG A 552 -11.58 -6.19 -10.55
N LEU A 553 -11.78 -5.78 -11.79
CA LEU A 553 -12.19 -6.59 -12.94
C LEU A 553 -10.97 -7.26 -13.59
N ARG A 554 -10.91 -8.59 -13.50
CA ARG A 554 -9.89 -9.41 -14.16
C ARG A 554 -10.35 -9.78 -15.56
N ASN A 555 -9.55 -9.42 -16.57
CA ASN A 555 -9.84 -9.77 -17.95
C ASN A 555 -9.28 -11.18 -18.27
N ARG A 556 -9.96 -12.21 -17.78
CA ARG A 556 -9.69 -13.62 -18.08
C ARG A 556 -11.00 -14.39 -18.27
N PRO A 557 -10.97 -15.59 -18.87
CA PRO A 557 -12.12 -16.48 -18.84
C PRO A 557 -12.52 -16.82 -17.40
N ALA A 558 -13.83 -16.89 -17.15
CA ALA A 558 -14.35 -17.39 -15.88
C ALA A 558 -14.04 -18.89 -15.74
N THR A 559 -13.58 -19.29 -14.56
CA THR A 559 -13.36 -20.70 -14.20
C THR A 559 -14.70 -21.41 -13.98
N GLY A 560 -14.69 -22.74 -14.03
CA GLY A 560 -15.89 -23.53 -13.75
C GLY A 560 -16.48 -23.27 -12.36
N ALA A 561 -15.63 -23.01 -11.35
CA ALA A 561 -16.06 -22.66 -10.00
C ALA A 561 -16.78 -21.29 -9.94
N GLU A 562 -16.24 -20.27 -10.61
CA GLU A 562 -16.84 -18.93 -10.65
C GLU A 562 -18.19 -18.93 -11.39
N ARG A 563 -18.32 -19.73 -12.46
CA ARG A 563 -19.60 -19.91 -13.16
C ARG A 563 -20.64 -20.65 -12.30
N ALA A 564 -20.21 -21.57 -11.44
CA ALA A 564 -21.10 -22.30 -10.54
C ALA A 564 -21.60 -21.44 -9.37
N GLU A 565 -20.75 -20.54 -8.83
CA GLU A 565 -21.13 -19.59 -7.78
C GLU A 565 -22.12 -18.51 -8.28
N GLY A 566 -22.06 -18.13 -9.57
CA GLY A 566 -23.00 -17.17 -10.18
C GLY A 566 -24.43 -17.69 -10.38
N HIS A 567 -24.65 -19.00 -10.34
CA HIS A 567 -25.99 -19.61 -10.35
C HIS A 567 -26.34 -20.05 -8.94
N GLY A 568 -26.99 -19.17 -8.17
CA GLY A 568 -27.37 -19.42 -6.77
C GLY A 568 -27.88 -20.84 -6.57
N ALA A 569 -27.07 -21.68 -5.92
CA ALA A 569 -27.51 -23.01 -5.50
C ALA A 569 -28.72 -22.82 -4.58
N PRO A 570 -29.86 -23.48 -4.84
CA PRO A 570 -31.01 -23.39 -3.96
C PRO A 570 -30.57 -23.89 -2.59
N ALA A 571 -30.78 -23.06 -1.56
CA ALA A 571 -30.58 -23.46 -0.18
C ALA A 571 -31.28 -24.81 0.02
N ALA A 572 -30.49 -25.86 0.28
CA ALA A 572 -31.02 -27.17 0.63
C ALA A 572 -31.96 -26.94 1.83
N GLY A 573 -33.25 -27.23 1.60
CA GLY A 573 -34.29 -27.03 2.60
C GLY A 573 -33.91 -27.77 3.87
N HIS A 574 -33.87 -27.04 4.98
CA HIS A 574 -33.93 -27.65 6.29
C HIS A 574 -35.24 -28.42 6.39
N GLU A 575 -35.16 -29.76 6.46
CA GLU A 575 -36.26 -30.59 6.91
C GLU A 575 -36.70 -30.10 8.30
N PRO A 576 -38.01 -29.94 8.56
CA PRO A 576 -38.48 -29.57 9.88
C PRO A 576 -38.27 -30.77 10.82
N ALA A 577 -37.40 -30.58 11.81
CA ALA A 577 -37.18 -31.55 12.87
C ALA A 577 -38.51 -31.90 13.56
N ALA A 578 -38.68 -33.22 13.76
CA ALA A 578 -39.82 -33.84 14.39
C ALA A 578 -40.15 -33.22 15.76
N GLY A 579 -41.45 -33.09 16.01
CA GLY A 579 -41.99 -32.48 17.21
C GLY A 579 -41.57 -33.19 18.49
N HIS A 580 -41.16 -32.38 19.46
CA HIS A 580 -41.27 -32.75 20.86
C HIS A 580 -42.55 -32.14 21.42
N HIS A 581 -43.45 -33.04 21.80
CA HIS A 581 -44.52 -32.80 22.75
C HIS A 581 -43.91 -32.23 24.04
N ASP A 582 -44.47 -31.12 24.54
CA ASP A 582 -44.96 -31.09 25.91
C ASP A 582 -46.02 -30.01 26.10
N ALA A 583 -47.06 -30.41 26.82
CA ALA A 583 -48.28 -29.68 27.06
C ALA A 583 -48.13 -28.71 28.23
N ALA A 584 -48.66 -27.49 28.08
CA ALA A 584 -49.31 -26.74 29.16
C ALA A 584 -50.04 -25.50 28.60
N ALA A 585 -51.37 -25.57 28.53
CA ALA A 585 -52.27 -24.42 28.71
C ALA A 585 -52.62 -24.35 30.22
N PRO A 586 -53.21 -23.27 30.80
CA PRO A 586 -53.95 -22.14 30.21
C PRO A 586 -53.40 -20.78 30.70
N ALA A 587 -53.93 -19.57 30.47
CA ALA A 587 -55.28 -19.10 30.24
C ALA A 587 -55.25 -17.70 29.57
N ALA A 588 -56.37 -17.36 28.94
CA ALA A 588 -56.65 -16.05 28.38
C ALA A 588 -57.28 -15.12 29.43
N GLU A 589 -56.74 -13.91 29.59
CA GLU A 589 -57.38 -12.65 30.01
C GLU A 589 -56.51 -11.56 29.34
N GLY A 590 -56.98 -10.58 28.57
CA GLY A 590 -58.17 -9.76 28.75
C GLY A 590 -57.72 -8.34 29.12
N SER A 591 -57.68 -7.43 28.13
CA SER A 591 -57.74 -5.96 28.27
C SER A 591 -56.85 -5.25 29.32
N HIS A 592 -55.84 -4.51 28.86
CA HIS A 592 -55.77 -3.03 28.89
C HIS A 592 -54.47 -2.50 28.29
#